data_AF-A0A7V9HB59-F1
#
_entry.id   AF-A0A7V9HB59-F1
#
_cell.length_a   1.000
_cell.length_b   1.000
_cell.length_c   1.000
_cell.angle_alpha   90.00
_cell.angle_beta   90.00
_cell.angle_gamma   90.00
#
_symmetry.space_group_name_H-M   'P 1'
#
loop_
_entity.id
_entity.type
_entity.pdbx_description
1 polymer ?
#
loop_
_entity_poly.entity_id
_entity_poly.type
_entity_poly.pdbx_seq_one_letter_code
_entity_poly.pdbx_strand_id
1 'polypeptide(L)'
;PQDSAAIVLGIARYHRDSNGWNDIGYNFLVDKYGQVFEGRAGGMEAAVVGAHAQGYNSVSTGIACLGDFRSLPQSEPGIVAVTQLLAWKLGLHGVPAEGTVTVTSLGGKVNRYRSGTPVTFQRISGHRDGNGTTCPGEALYGQLPALRTLVARRMPPAAPSALTLRAAVQRVRYPTQIRLSGQLRFGDGSPAGGSPLELQFQAVGGAWQPVAAASVGGDGAWAATAELPASGLVRAVFSGDGARPPLQATPVPVTVLPRLSLQLGARRVRSRTAVKVTGVLSPPPAGGRVLCILERQVGRRWVAVQTKRINVRRASYATALRPRAAGLYRVTVSTPGAVERLRLRVT
;
A
#
# COMPACT_ATOMS: atom_id res chain seq x y z
N PRO A 1 39.23 -7.90 27.61
CA PRO A 1 37.95 -7.17 27.50
C PRO A 1 38.06 -5.67 27.83
N GLN A 2 38.87 -5.29 28.83
CA GLN A 2 38.98 -3.88 29.27
C GLN A 2 39.54 -2.93 28.20
N ASP A 3 40.40 -3.42 27.29
CA ASP A 3 41.00 -2.60 26.23
C ASP A 3 40.04 -2.28 25.07
N SER A 4 38.93 -3.01 24.94
CA SER A 4 38.05 -2.92 23.76
C SER A 4 37.52 -1.50 23.53
N ALA A 5 37.14 -0.79 24.60
CA ALA A 5 36.68 0.59 24.50
C ALA A 5 37.78 1.55 24.01
N ALA A 6 39.02 1.37 24.47
CA ALA A 6 40.16 2.17 24.03
C ALA A 6 40.49 1.91 22.55
N ILE A 7 40.38 0.65 22.09
CA ILE A 7 40.54 0.28 20.68
C ILE A 7 39.47 0.95 19.82
N VAL A 8 38.20 0.91 20.23
CA VAL A 8 37.10 1.57 19.50
C VAL A 8 37.36 3.08 19.40
N LEU A 9 37.77 3.72 20.50
CA LEU A 9 38.12 5.14 20.50
C LEU A 9 39.31 5.44 19.57
N GLY A 10 40.31 4.58 19.53
CA GLY A 10 41.44 4.67 18.60
C GLY A 10 40.98 4.64 17.14
N ILE A 11 40.09 3.72 16.79
CA ILE A 11 39.49 3.63 15.44
C ILE A 11 38.71 4.89 15.11
N ALA A 12 37.89 5.39 16.05
CA ALA A 12 37.09 6.60 15.85
C ALA A 12 37.98 7.84 15.59
N ARG A 13 39.05 8.00 16.38
CA ARG A 13 40.05 9.07 16.18
C ARG A 13 40.73 8.95 14.82
N TYR A 14 41.17 7.75 14.44
CA TYR A 14 41.78 7.55 13.14
C TYR A 14 40.82 7.90 11.98
N HIS A 15 39.56 7.44 12.04
CA HIS A 15 38.58 7.76 11.00
C HIS A 15 38.27 9.26 10.91
N ARG A 16 38.12 9.95 12.04
CA ARG A 16 37.80 11.37 12.05
C ARG A 16 39.02 12.24 11.73
N ASP A 17 40.09 12.03 12.47
CA ASP A 17 41.24 12.94 12.51
C ASP A 17 42.24 12.65 11.38
N SER A 18 42.29 11.41 10.87
CA SER A 18 43.18 11.03 9.76
C SER A 18 42.44 10.86 8.43
N ASN A 19 41.29 10.16 8.38
CA ASN A 19 40.54 10.02 7.13
C ASN A 19 39.61 11.21 6.83
N GLY A 20 39.40 12.12 7.79
CA GLY A 20 38.51 13.28 7.63
C GLY A 20 37.02 12.92 7.62
N TRP A 21 36.64 11.76 8.16
CA TRP A 21 35.23 11.34 8.19
C TRP A 21 34.48 12.04 9.33
N ASN A 22 33.16 12.18 9.19
CA ASN A 22 32.34 12.84 10.21
C ASN A 22 32.32 12.06 11.54
N ASP A 23 32.57 10.75 11.51
CA ASP A 23 32.58 9.86 12.67
C ASP A 23 33.26 8.52 12.32
N ILE A 24 33.32 7.58 13.28
CA ILE A 24 33.64 6.18 13.03
C ILE A 24 32.73 5.61 11.92
N GLY A 25 33.31 4.75 11.09
CA GLY A 25 32.72 4.39 9.80
C GLY A 25 31.68 3.29 9.90
N TYR A 26 31.73 2.50 10.97
CA TYR A 26 30.85 1.37 11.24
C TYR A 26 29.68 1.82 12.13
N ASN A 27 28.51 1.25 11.95
CA ASN A 27 27.37 1.50 12.84
C ASN A 27 27.57 0.82 14.20
N PHE A 28 28.15 -0.37 14.20
CA PHE A 28 28.43 -1.13 15.42
C PHE A 28 29.78 -1.83 15.34
N LEU A 29 30.34 -2.14 16.50
CA LEU A 29 31.55 -2.93 16.63
C LEU A 29 31.32 -4.04 17.65
N VAL A 30 31.89 -5.22 17.41
CA VAL A 30 31.78 -6.38 18.31
C VAL A 30 33.15 -6.96 18.56
N ASP A 31 33.53 -7.12 19.83
CA ASP A 31 34.81 -7.72 20.19
C ASP A 31 34.72 -9.25 20.36
N LYS A 32 35.89 -9.88 20.54
CA LYS A 32 35.98 -11.34 20.78
C LYS A 32 35.46 -11.81 22.14
N TYR A 33 35.01 -10.91 22.99
CA TYR A 33 34.44 -11.21 24.30
C TYR A 33 32.91 -11.05 24.29
N GLY A 34 32.31 -10.67 23.15
CA GLY A 34 30.88 -10.45 23.00
C GLY A 34 30.40 -9.06 23.43
N GLN A 35 31.31 -8.10 23.66
CA GLN A 35 30.92 -6.71 23.92
C GLN A 35 30.51 -6.05 22.60
N VAL A 36 29.35 -5.39 22.61
CA VAL A 36 28.83 -4.61 21.49
C VAL A 36 29.00 -3.13 21.80
N PHE A 37 29.56 -2.39 20.85
CA PHE A 37 29.75 -0.96 20.93
C PHE A 37 28.91 -0.28 19.84
N GLU A 38 28.20 0.78 20.21
CA GLU A 38 27.71 1.73 19.21
C GLU A 38 28.92 2.41 18.56
N GLY A 39 28.95 2.37 17.23
CA GLY A 39 29.94 3.08 16.44
C GLY A 39 29.40 4.46 16.08
N ARG A 40 28.86 4.58 14.88
CA ARG A 40 28.34 5.85 14.37
C ARG A 40 27.14 6.31 15.20
N ALA A 41 27.25 7.48 15.80
CA ALA A 41 26.28 7.97 16.79
C ALA A 41 24.85 8.06 16.22
N GLY A 42 23.86 7.62 17.02
CA GLY A 42 22.46 7.56 16.62
C GLY A 42 22.09 6.28 15.85
N GLY A 43 23.04 5.36 15.68
CA GLY A 43 22.87 4.12 14.95
C GLY A 43 21.94 3.13 15.67
N MET A 44 21.71 3.34 16.96
CA MET A 44 20.74 2.59 17.75
C MET A 44 19.30 3.04 17.49
N GLU A 45 19.07 4.34 17.35
CA GLU A 45 17.75 4.97 17.24
C GLU A 45 17.29 5.17 15.80
N ALA A 46 18.22 5.33 14.85
CA ALA A 46 17.92 5.68 13.47
C ALA A 46 18.70 4.86 12.44
N ALA A 47 18.28 4.94 11.18
CA ALA A 47 18.99 4.38 10.03
C ALA A 47 20.13 5.32 9.59
N VAL A 48 21.13 5.49 10.47
CA VAL A 48 22.28 6.36 10.20
C VAL A 48 23.19 5.75 9.13
N VAL A 49 23.40 6.49 8.04
CA VAL A 49 24.28 6.09 6.92
C VAL A 49 25.71 5.91 7.41
N GLY A 50 26.39 4.80 7.12
CA GLY A 50 27.79 4.57 7.53
C GLY A 50 28.85 5.14 6.57
N ALA A 51 30.11 4.77 6.79
CA ALA A 51 31.24 4.99 5.88
C ALA A 51 32.10 3.72 5.73
N HIS A 52 31.47 2.55 5.76
CA HIS A 52 32.13 1.24 5.87
C HIS A 52 32.19 0.43 4.57
N ALA A 53 31.28 0.65 3.62
CA ALA A 53 31.19 -0.07 2.35
C ALA A 53 30.82 0.91 1.22
N GLN A 54 31.83 1.38 0.47
CA GLN A 54 31.64 2.40 -0.55
C GLN A 54 30.65 1.92 -1.61
N GLY A 55 29.60 2.71 -1.84
CA GLY A 55 28.53 2.39 -2.78
C GLY A 55 27.29 1.74 -2.15
N TYR A 56 27.37 1.34 -0.88
CA TYR A 56 26.29 0.61 -0.17
C TYR A 56 25.94 1.19 1.21
N ASN A 57 26.67 2.21 1.69
CA ASN A 57 26.48 2.82 3.01
C ASN A 57 25.03 3.28 3.31
N SER A 58 24.29 3.75 2.30
CA SER A 58 22.93 4.26 2.47
C SER A 58 21.85 3.18 2.48
N VAL A 59 22.22 1.92 2.25
CA VAL A 59 21.29 0.78 2.13
C VAL A 59 21.74 -0.40 2.99
N SER A 60 22.65 -0.19 3.94
CA SER A 60 23.19 -1.24 4.81
C SER A 60 23.54 -0.73 6.21
N THR A 61 23.74 -1.66 7.15
CA THR A 61 24.30 -1.41 8.48
C THR A 61 25.63 -2.13 8.58
N GLY A 62 26.72 -1.40 8.88
CA GLY A 62 28.06 -1.97 9.00
C GLY A 62 28.41 -2.39 10.42
N ILE A 63 28.79 -3.65 10.60
CA ILE A 63 29.28 -4.20 11.87
C ILE A 63 30.75 -4.59 11.70
N ALA A 64 31.65 -4.00 12.49
CA ALA A 64 33.06 -4.41 12.54
C ALA A 64 33.29 -5.40 13.67
N CYS A 65 33.73 -6.61 13.33
CA CYS A 65 34.32 -7.50 14.33
C CYS A 65 35.74 -7.01 14.65
N LEU A 66 36.04 -6.71 15.92
CA LEU A 66 37.37 -6.25 16.34
C LEU A 66 38.35 -7.42 16.36
N GLY A 67 39.29 -7.41 15.41
CA GLY A 67 40.34 -8.41 15.27
C GLY A 67 40.80 -8.60 13.83
N ASP A 68 41.71 -9.55 13.62
CA ASP A 68 42.13 -10.03 12.31
C ASP A 68 41.65 -11.47 12.13
N PHE A 69 40.73 -11.68 11.19
CA PHE A 69 40.09 -12.97 10.95
C PHE A 69 40.48 -13.60 9.62
N ARG A 70 41.71 -13.31 9.13
CA ARG A 70 42.26 -13.98 7.95
C ARG A 70 42.39 -15.49 8.18
N SER A 71 42.88 -15.91 9.34
CA SER A 71 43.14 -17.33 9.66
C SER A 71 42.41 -17.83 10.91
N LEU A 72 42.08 -16.93 11.85
CA LEU A 72 41.34 -17.29 13.05
C LEU A 72 39.88 -16.86 12.92
N PRO A 73 38.90 -17.72 13.26
CA PRO A 73 37.50 -17.33 13.22
C PRO A 73 37.18 -16.32 14.33
N GLN A 74 36.02 -15.67 14.22
CA GLN A 74 35.47 -14.97 15.37
C GLN A 74 35.12 -15.99 16.47
N SER A 75 35.43 -15.59 17.69
CA SER A 75 35.11 -16.33 18.92
C SER A 75 33.61 -16.60 19.06
N GLU A 76 33.26 -17.63 19.81
CA GLU A 76 31.87 -17.95 20.10
C GLU A 76 31.11 -16.80 20.80
N PRO A 77 31.63 -16.15 21.87
CA PRO A 77 30.97 -14.98 22.45
C PRO A 77 30.76 -13.84 21.45
N GLY A 78 31.74 -13.60 20.57
CA GLY A 78 31.63 -12.61 19.50
C GLY A 78 30.53 -12.95 18.49
N ILE A 79 30.47 -14.21 18.02
CA ILE A 79 29.41 -14.67 17.11
C ILE A 79 28.03 -14.59 17.76
N VAL A 80 27.90 -14.92 19.05
CA VAL A 80 26.63 -14.76 19.80
C VAL A 80 26.22 -13.29 19.84
N ALA A 81 27.13 -12.37 20.12
CA ALA A 81 26.85 -10.94 20.14
C ALA A 81 26.45 -10.40 18.75
N VAL A 82 27.18 -10.76 17.69
CA VAL A 82 26.82 -10.41 16.30
C VAL A 82 25.44 -10.99 15.94
N THR A 83 25.15 -12.23 16.35
CA THR A 83 23.85 -12.87 16.13
C THR A 83 22.71 -12.06 16.76
N GLN A 84 22.87 -11.67 18.03
CA GLN A 84 21.86 -10.90 18.75
C GLN A 84 21.65 -9.52 18.14
N LEU A 85 22.74 -8.84 17.78
CA LEU A 85 22.72 -7.53 17.16
C LEU A 85 22.02 -7.55 15.80
N LEU A 86 22.35 -8.51 14.93
CA LEU A 86 21.72 -8.67 13.62
C LEU A 86 20.24 -9.03 13.75
N ALA A 87 19.88 -9.94 14.66
CA ALA A 87 18.48 -10.34 14.87
C ALA A 87 17.62 -9.17 15.33
N TRP A 88 18.14 -8.34 16.24
CA TRP A 88 17.49 -7.11 16.66
C TRP A 88 17.36 -6.12 15.50
N LYS A 89 18.47 -5.77 14.83
CA LYS A 89 18.45 -4.72 13.80
C LYS A 89 17.60 -5.10 12.60
N LEU A 90 17.71 -6.33 12.10
CA LEU A 90 16.86 -6.81 11.00
C LEU A 90 15.39 -6.93 11.43
N GLY A 91 15.15 -7.34 12.68
CA GLY A 91 13.81 -7.42 13.26
C GLY A 91 13.09 -6.07 13.32
N LEU A 92 13.79 -4.98 13.67
CA LEU A 92 13.23 -3.61 13.64
C LEU A 92 12.70 -3.21 12.26
N HIS A 93 13.27 -3.77 11.19
CA HIS A 93 12.93 -3.43 9.82
C HIS A 93 12.08 -4.50 9.12
N GLY A 94 11.72 -5.59 9.82
CA GLY A 94 10.96 -6.70 9.23
C GLY A 94 11.69 -7.41 8.10
N VAL A 95 13.02 -7.36 8.09
CA VAL A 95 13.88 -7.94 7.05
C VAL A 95 14.32 -9.34 7.47
N PRO A 96 14.23 -10.39 6.63
CA PRO A 96 14.72 -11.71 7.00
C PRO A 96 16.26 -11.75 7.09
N ALA A 97 16.80 -12.70 7.85
CA ALA A 97 18.25 -12.92 7.92
C ALA A 97 18.80 -13.79 6.79
N GLU A 98 17.96 -14.68 6.26
CA GLU A 98 18.29 -15.59 5.17
C GLU A 98 17.79 -15.07 3.82
N GLY A 99 18.34 -15.67 2.76
CA GLY A 99 18.05 -15.28 1.38
C GLY A 99 18.84 -14.06 0.93
N THR A 100 18.51 -13.63 -0.29
CA THR A 100 19.23 -12.57 -0.98
C THR A 100 18.43 -11.27 -1.04
N VAL A 101 19.14 -10.18 -1.33
CA VAL A 101 18.60 -8.86 -1.62
C VAL A 101 19.35 -8.26 -2.80
N THR A 102 18.63 -7.60 -3.71
CA THR A 102 19.25 -6.85 -4.80
C THR A 102 19.27 -5.38 -4.44
N VAL A 103 20.46 -4.78 -4.50
CA VAL A 103 20.66 -3.34 -4.27
C VAL A 103 21.40 -2.73 -5.45
N THR A 104 21.15 -1.45 -5.72
CA THR A 104 21.86 -0.72 -6.77
C THR A 104 23.18 -0.19 -6.23
N SER A 105 24.30 -0.55 -6.86
CA SER A 105 25.60 0.02 -6.53
C SER A 105 25.62 1.52 -6.83
N LEU A 106 26.03 2.35 -5.87
CA LEU A 106 26.37 3.76 -6.14
C LEU A 106 27.81 3.94 -6.67
N GLY A 107 28.52 2.83 -6.89
CA GLY A 107 29.88 2.81 -7.40
C GLY A 107 30.92 3.36 -6.41
N GLY A 108 32.07 3.76 -6.96
CA GLY A 108 33.20 4.32 -6.22
C GLY A 108 34.52 3.59 -6.51
N LYS A 109 35.64 4.24 -6.17
CA LYS A 109 37.01 3.77 -6.47
C LYS A 109 37.31 2.36 -5.98
N VAL A 110 36.77 1.96 -4.83
CA VAL A 110 36.99 0.64 -4.22
C VAL A 110 35.79 -0.30 -4.38
N ASN A 111 34.76 0.10 -5.13
CA ASN A 111 33.60 -0.75 -5.40
C ASN A 111 33.90 -1.73 -6.54
N ARG A 112 33.43 -2.97 -6.43
CA ARG A 112 33.59 -4.00 -7.47
C ARG A 112 32.67 -3.78 -8.68
N TYR A 113 31.61 -3.01 -8.48
CA TYR A 113 30.52 -2.81 -9.42
C TYR A 113 30.37 -1.32 -9.76
N ARG A 114 30.08 -1.05 -11.04
CA ARG A 114 29.86 0.32 -11.52
C ARG A 114 28.58 0.91 -10.91
N SER A 115 28.52 2.24 -10.86
CA SER A 115 27.31 2.95 -10.43
C SER A 115 26.12 2.56 -11.30
N GLY A 116 24.94 2.38 -10.69
CA GLY A 116 23.71 1.97 -11.35
C GLY A 116 23.57 0.46 -11.57
N THR A 117 24.60 -0.34 -11.29
CA THR A 117 24.54 -1.80 -11.47
C THR A 117 23.69 -2.43 -10.35
N PRO A 118 22.63 -3.21 -10.68
CA PRO A 118 21.94 -4.04 -9.70
C PRO A 118 22.85 -5.19 -9.26
N VAL A 119 23.03 -5.35 -7.94
CA VAL A 119 23.90 -6.38 -7.35
C VAL A 119 23.12 -7.17 -6.31
N THR A 120 23.16 -8.49 -6.43
CA THR A 120 22.51 -9.42 -5.49
C THR A 120 23.49 -9.83 -4.41
N PHE A 121 23.14 -9.55 -3.15
CA PHE A 121 23.88 -9.98 -1.96
C PHE A 121 23.09 -10.98 -1.14
N GLN A 122 23.78 -11.72 -0.29
CA GLN A 122 23.14 -12.31 0.88
C GLN A 122 22.83 -11.18 1.88
N ARG A 123 21.74 -11.30 2.63
CA ARG A 123 21.31 -10.21 3.55
C ARG A 123 22.33 -9.90 4.65
N ILE A 124 23.07 -10.93 5.06
CA ILE A 124 24.27 -10.79 5.89
C ILE A 124 25.45 -11.13 4.97
N SER A 125 26.22 -10.12 4.57
CA SER A 125 27.29 -10.24 3.57
C SER A 125 28.63 -9.76 4.11
N GLY A 126 29.71 -10.23 3.50
CA GLY A 126 31.06 -9.75 3.80
C GLY A 126 31.37 -8.48 3.01
N HIS A 127 32.25 -7.62 3.52
CA HIS A 127 32.65 -6.39 2.81
C HIS A 127 33.25 -6.68 1.42
N ARG A 128 33.99 -7.79 1.30
CA ARG A 128 34.54 -8.31 0.03
C ARG A 128 33.50 -8.60 -1.05
N ASP A 129 32.23 -8.82 -0.67
CA ASP A 129 31.17 -9.11 -1.64
C ASP A 129 30.91 -7.88 -2.52
N GLY A 130 30.97 -6.67 -1.94
CA GLY A 130 30.69 -5.40 -2.64
C GLY A 130 31.94 -4.60 -3.04
N ASN A 131 33.04 -4.71 -2.30
CA ASN A 131 34.23 -3.86 -2.46
C ASN A 131 35.52 -4.69 -2.68
N GLY A 132 36.53 -4.08 -3.30
CA GLY A 132 37.84 -4.69 -3.56
C GLY A 132 38.69 -4.80 -2.29
N THR A 133 38.32 -5.69 -1.37
CA THR A 133 38.96 -5.88 -0.06
C THR A 133 38.99 -7.35 0.34
N THR A 134 39.87 -7.71 1.28
CA THR A 134 39.88 -9.03 1.92
C THR A 134 38.99 -9.09 3.17
N CYS A 135 38.48 -7.96 3.67
CA CYS A 135 37.56 -7.92 4.81
C CYS A 135 36.29 -8.74 4.52
N PRO A 136 35.80 -9.61 5.43
CA PRO A 136 36.14 -9.70 6.86
C PRO A 136 37.27 -10.69 7.22
N GLY A 137 38.08 -11.13 6.26
CA GLY A 137 39.04 -12.22 6.42
C GLY A 137 38.41 -13.59 6.11
N GLU A 138 39.21 -14.57 5.68
CA GLU A 138 38.69 -15.87 5.21
C GLU A 138 37.92 -16.62 6.29
N ALA A 139 38.46 -16.65 7.52
CA ALA A 139 37.88 -17.45 8.58
C ALA A 139 36.51 -16.91 9.04
N LEU A 140 36.38 -15.59 9.24
CA LEU A 140 35.08 -14.98 9.56
C LEU A 140 34.12 -15.01 8.37
N TYR A 141 34.61 -14.85 7.13
CA TYR A 141 33.77 -15.00 5.95
C TYR A 141 33.16 -16.40 5.84
N GLY A 142 33.95 -17.44 6.17
CA GLY A 142 33.49 -18.82 6.26
C GLY A 142 32.39 -19.07 7.32
N GLN A 143 32.28 -18.21 8.34
CA GLN A 143 31.23 -18.30 9.36
C GLN A 143 29.90 -17.68 8.93
N LEU A 144 29.86 -16.88 7.86
CA LEU A 144 28.64 -16.15 7.45
C LEU A 144 27.43 -17.05 7.13
N PRO A 145 27.57 -18.22 6.47
CA PRO A 145 26.43 -19.11 6.26
C PRO A 145 25.78 -19.58 7.57
N ALA A 146 26.58 -20.03 8.54
CA ALA A 146 26.08 -20.46 9.85
C ALA A 146 25.49 -19.28 10.64
N LEU A 147 26.11 -18.10 10.56
CA LEU A 147 25.61 -16.89 11.19
C LEU A 147 24.20 -16.53 10.68
N ARG A 148 23.93 -16.60 9.37
CA ARG A 148 22.59 -16.36 8.81
C ARG A 148 21.54 -17.27 9.44
N THR A 149 21.85 -18.56 9.59
CA THR A 149 20.97 -19.54 10.22
C THR A 149 20.73 -19.24 11.70
N LEU A 150 21.78 -18.86 12.44
CA LEU A 150 21.66 -18.50 13.86
C LEU A 150 20.78 -17.25 14.05
N VAL A 151 20.96 -16.24 13.20
CA VAL A 151 20.14 -15.02 13.24
C VAL A 151 18.69 -15.35 12.89
N ALA A 152 18.44 -16.12 11.83
CA ALA A 152 17.09 -16.51 11.42
C ALA A 152 16.32 -17.24 12.54
N ARG A 153 16.98 -18.18 13.25
CA ARG A 153 16.38 -18.90 14.39
C ARG A 153 16.00 -18.01 15.56
N ARG A 154 16.65 -16.85 15.69
CA ARG A 154 16.41 -15.90 16.79
C ARG A 154 15.34 -14.86 16.44
N MET A 155 15.10 -14.64 15.16
CA MET A 155 14.09 -13.71 14.68
C MET A 155 12.70 -14.35 14.71
N PRO A 156 11.62 -13.55 14.86
CA PRO A 156 10.28 -14.05 14.56
C PRO A 156 10.21 -14.48 13.08
N PRO A 157 9.31 -15.41 12.73
CA PRO A 157 9.10 -15.80 11.33
C PRO A 157 8.90 -14.58 10.44
N ALA A 158 9.56 -14.55 9.29
CA ALA A 158 9.40 -13.46 8.33
C ALA A 158 7.91 -13.30 7.98
N ALA A 159 7.40 -12.07 8.08
CA ALA A 159 6.01 -11.80 7.74
C ALA A 159 5.78 -12.10 6.25
N PRO A 160 4.68 -12.76 5.84
CA PRO A 160 4.44 -13.04 4.44
C PRO A 160 4.21 -11.75 3.64
N SER A 161 4.55 -11.79 2.35
CA SER A 161 4.16 -10.77 1.38
C SER A 161 2.66 -10.53 1.47
N ALA A 162 2.24 -9.26 1.53
CA ALA A 162 0.84 -8.91 1.65
C ALA A 162 0.55 -7.59 0.96
N LEU A 163 -0.60 -7.54 0.28
CA LEU A 163 -1.22 -6.31 -0.21
C LEU A 163 -2.57 -6.16 0.50
N THR A 164 -2.77 -5.05 1.18
CA THR A 164 -4.02 -4.76 1.88
C THR A 164 -4.79 -3.65 1.18
N LEU A 165 -6.11 -3.63 1.37
CA LEU A 165 -7.01 -2.62 0.84
C LEU A 165 -8.04 -2.24 1.91
N ARG A 166 -8.29 -0.94 2.02
CA ARG A 166 -9.38 -0.33 2.76
C ARG A 166 -10.04 0.74 1.91
N ALA A 167 -11.37 0.75 1.88
CA ALA A 167 -12.14 1.89 1.41
C ALA A 167 -12.48 2.81 2.58
N ALA A 168 -12.29 4.12 2.43
CA ALA A 168 -12.63 5.11 3.47
C ALA A 168 -14.13 5.08 3.80
N VAL A 169 -14.96 4.81 2.79
CA VAL A 169 -16.41 4.62 2.88
C VAL A 169 -16.82 3.47 1.96
N GLN A 170 -17.75 2.64 2.41
CA GLN A 170 -18.29 1.52 1.61
C GLN A 170 -19.67 1.82 1.01
N ARG A 171 -20.22 3.01 1.27
CA ARG A 171 -21.51 3.43 0.71
C ARG A 171 -21.42 4.89 0.26
N VAL A 172 -21.57 5.12 -1.04
CA VAL A 172 -21.43 6.45 -1.65
C VAL A 172 -22.54 6.73 -2.65
N ARG A 173 -22.81 8.00 -2.93
CA ARG A 173 -23.79 8.41 -3.94
C ARG A 173 -23.07 8.84 -5.21
N TYR A 174 -23.56 8.40 -6.36
CA TYR A 174 -22.93 8.70 -7.65
C TYR A 174 -23.11 10.17 -8.10
N PRO A 175 -22.14 10.78 -8.82
CA PRO A 175 -20.74 10.36 -8.95
C PRO A 175 -19.94 10.92 -7.78
N THR A 176 -19.43 10.05 -6.91
CA THR A 176 -18.48 10.44 -5.85
C THR A 176 -17.27 9.53 -5.95
N GLN A 177 -16.09 10.12 -5.98
CA GLN A 177 -14.85 9.39 -5.90
C GLN A 177 -14.67 8.84 -4.48
N ILE A 178 -14.26 7.58 -4.37
CA ILE A 178 -13.92 6.95 -3.10
C ILE A 178 -12.43 6.99 -2.89
N ARG A 179 -11.99 7.27 -1.66
CA ARG A 179 -10.59 7.11 -1.27
C ARG A 179 -10.36 5.65 -0.87
N LEU A 180 -9.38 5.05 -1.51
CA LEU A 180 -8.85 3.71 -1.24
C LEU A 180 -7.43 3.85 -0.70
N SER A 181 -7.05 2.96 0.21
CA SER A 181 -5.72 2.98 0.82
C SER A 181 -5.33 1.61 1.33
N GLY A 182 -4.05 1.38 1.52
CA GLY A 182 -3.55 0.14 2.10
C GLY A 182 -2.05 0.14 2.29
N GLN A 183 -1.52 -1.06 2.45
CA GLN A 183 -0.10 -1.35 2.65
C GLN A 183 0.31 -2.45 1.67
N LEU A 184 1.48 -2.30 1.06
CA LEU A 184 2.19 -3.35 0.33
C LEU A 184 3.47 -3.67 1.08
N ARG A 185 3.66 -4.96 1.40
CA ARG A 185 4.90 -5.49 1.94
C ARG A 185 5.29 -6.76 1.20
N PHE A 186 6.59 -7.00 1.10
CA PHE A 186 7.13 -8.24 0.60
C PHE A 186 7.76 -9.02 1.75
N GLY A 187 7.56 -10.34 1.77
CA GLY A 187 8.07 -11.20 2.85
C GLY A 187 9.57 -11.41 2.80
N ASP A 188 10.20 -11.06 1.68
CA ASP A 188 11.63 -10.88 1.60
C ASP A 188 12.10 -9.54 2.20
N GLY A 189 11.21 -8.66 2.67
CA GLY A 189 11.57 -7.34 3.20
C GLY A 189 12.16 -6.38 2.16
N SER A 190 12.04 -6.67 0.86
CA SER A 190 12.43 -5.73 -0.19
C SER A 190 11.56 -4.46 -0.15
N PRO A 191 12.10 -3.27 -0.49
CA PRO A 191 11.32 -2.04 -0.49
C PRO A 191 10.13 -2.11 -1.45
N ALA A 192 8.95 -1.75 -0.96
CA ALA A 192 7.75 -1.64 -1.78
C ALA A 192 7.58 -0.27 -2.44
N GLY A 193 8.37 0.72 -2.04
CA GLY A 193 8.31 2.07 -2.58
C GLY A 193 8.52 2.11 -4.09
N GLY A 194 7.66 2.86 -4.79
CA GLY A 194 7.66 2.98 -6.24
C GLY A 194 6.97 1.82 -6.98
N SER A 195 6.56 0.75 -6.29
CA SER A 195 5.80 -0.33 -6.93
C SER A 195 4.45 0.18 -7.45
N PRO A 196 4.11 -0.07 -8.73
CA PRO A 196 2.82 0.32 -9.28
C PRO A 196 1.73 -0.64 -8.81
N LEU A 197 0.55 -0.10 -8.51
CA LEU A 197 -0.65 -0.85 -8.20
C LEU A 197 -1.76 -0.52 -9.19
N GLU A 198 -2.50 -1.54 -9.60
CA GLU A 198 -3.74 -1.37 -10.34
C GLU A 198 -4.93 -1.57 -9.39
N LEU A 199 -5.86 -0.62 -9.39
CA LEU A 199 -7.12 -0.74 -8.69
C LEU A 199 -8.16 -1.27 -9.67
N GLN A 200 -8.76 -2.40 -9.34
CA GLN A 200 -9.74 -3.07 -10.18
C GLN A 200 -11.11 -3.08 -9.49
N PHE A 201 -12.15 -3.03 -10.31
CA PHE A 201 -13.55 -3.12 -9.89
C PHE A 201 -14.23 -4.28 -10.60
N GLN A 202 -15.15 -4.93 -9.90
CA GLN A 202 -16.02 -5.97 -10.43
C GLN A 202 -17.46 -5.69 -10.03
N ALA A 203 -18.32 -5.41 -11.02
CA ALA A 203 -19.76 -5.43 -10.82
C ALA A 203 -20.24 -6.85 -10.54
N VAL A 204 -21.39 -7.00 -9.87
CA VAL A 204 -21.99 -8.33 -9.60
C VAL A 204 -22.13 -9.13 -10.90
N GLY A 205 -21.47 -10.29 -10.98
CA GLY A 205 -21.47 -11.16 -12.16
C GLY A 205 -20.63 -10.68 -13.35
N GLY A 206 -19.87 -9.59 -13.22
CA GLY A 206 -18.98 -9.05 -14.25
C GLY A 206 -17.54 -9.55 -14.13
N ALA A 207 -16.69 -9.17 -15.08
CA ALA A 207 -15.24 -9.33 -15.00
C ALA A 207 -14.58 -8.18 -14.23
N TRP A 208 -13.37 -8.41 -13.71
CA TRP A 208 -12.53 -7.35 -13.15
C TRP A 208 -12.08 -6.38 -14.24
N GLN A 209 -12.17 -5.09 -13.96
CA GLN A 209 -11.80 -4.00 -14.87
C GLN A 209 -10.98 -2.95 -14.11
N PRO A 210 -9.95 -2.33 -14.71
CA PRO A 210 -9.20 -1.26 -14.08
C PRO A 210 -10.08 -0.02 -13.87
N VAL A 211 -9.95 0.62 -12.71
CA VAL A 211 -10.68 1.86 -12.36
C VAL A 211 -9.77 2.98 -11.88
N ALA A 212 -8.56 2.67 -11.43
CA ALA A 212 -7.53 3.64 -11.06
C ALA A 212 -6.17 2.95 -10.97
N ALA A 213 -5.11 3.74 -10.83
CA ALA A 213 -3.77 3.29 -10.48
C ALA A 213 -3.31 3.97 -9.20
N ALA A 214 -2.36 3.36 -8.50
CA ALA A 214 -1.66 3.94 -7.36
C ALA A 214 -0.16 3.63 -7.44
N SER A 215 0.65 4.43 -6.74
CA SER A 215 2.05 4.11 -6.48
C SER A 215 2.25 3.99 -4.98
N VAL A 216 3.11 3.06 -4.59
CA VAL A 216 3.42 2.78 -3.19
C VAL A 216 4.50 3.75 -2.69
N GLY A 217 4.28 4.33 -1.52
CA GLY A 217 5.24 5.18 -0.82
C GLY A 217 6.43 4.39 -0.25
N GLY A 218 7.48 5.09 0.15
CA GLY A 218 8.69 4.45 0.69
C GLY A 218 8.47 3.61 1.95
N ASP A 219 7.42 3.89 2.70
CA ASP A 219 6.97 3.17 3.89
C ASP A 219 6.04 1.98 3.57
N GLY A 220 5.78 1.69 2.30
CA GLY A 220 4.83 0.65 1.87
C GLY A 220 3.36 1.10 1.84
N ALA A 221 3.06 2.31 2.33
CA ALA A 221 1.70 2.85 2.30
C ALA A 221 1.30 3.27 0.89
N TRP A 222 0.03 3.12 0.56
CA TRP A 222 -0.49 3.63 -0.70
C TRP A 222 -1.91 4.18 -0.51
N ALA A 223 -2.27 5.15 -1.34
CA ALA A 223 -3.62 5.67 -1.42
C ALA A 223 -3.94 6.14 -2.84
N ALA A 224 -5.20 6.03 -3.23
CA ALA A 224 -5.71 6.56 -4.49
C ALA A 224 -7.20 6.84 -4.39
N THR A 225 -7.71 7.60 -5.35
CA THR A 225 -9.15 7.84 -5.51
C THR A 225 -9.66 7.13 -6.76
N ALA A 226 -10.82 6.49 -6.66
CA ALA A 226 -11.47 5.84 -7.79
C ALA A 226 -12.94 6.26 -7.87
N GLU A 227 -13.47 6.46 -9.08
CA GLU A 227 -14.90 6.51 -9.31
C GLU A 227 -15.40 5.11 -9.65
N LEU A 228 -16.41 4.63 -8.93
CA LEU A 228 -16.99 3.33 -9.22
C LEU A 228 -18.24 3.49 -10.09
N PRO A 229 -18.35 2.75 -11.21
CA PRO A 229 -19.47 2.89 -12.14
C PRO A 229 -20.76 2.26 -11.62
N ALA A 230 -20.70 1.39 -10.61
CA ALA A 230 -21.84 0.72 -9.99
C ALA A 230 -21.46 0.14 -8.62
N SER A 231 -22.42 -0.47 -7.93
CA SER A 231 -22.13 -1.30 -6.75
C SER A 231 -21.37 -2.56 -7.15
N GLY A 232 -20.39 -2.98 -6.35
CA GLY A 232 -19.56 -4.14 -6.66
C GLY A 232 -18.41 -4.32 -5.67
N LEU A 233 -17.40 -5.08 -6.09
CA LEU A 233 -16.17 -5.31 -5.35
C LEU A 233 -15.04 -4.46 -5.92
N VAL A 234 -14.13 -4.02 -5.05
CA VAL A 234 -12.89 -3.34 -5.43
C VAL A 234 -11.71 -4.10 -4.86
N ARG A 235 -10.63 -4.23 -5.61
CA ARG A 235 -9.35 -4.79 -5.13
C ARG A 235 -8.17 -3.95 -5.61
N ALA A 236 -7.06 -4.04 -4.89
CA ALA A 236 -5.76 -3.57 -5.36
C ALA A 236 -4.94 -4.78 -5.84
N VAL A 237 -4.18 -4.60 -6.92
CA VAL A 237 -3.34 -5.63 -7.53
C VAL A 237 -1.94 -5.08 -7.75
N PHE A 238 -0.95 -5.81 -7.26
CA PHE A 238 0.44 -5.70 -7.69
C PHE A 238 0.70 -6.81 -8.71
N SER A 239 1.05 -6.47 -9.94
CA SER A 239 1.20 -7.44 -11.03
C SER A 239 2.43 -8.32 -10.91
N GLY A 240 3.30 -8.07 -9.94
CA GLY A 240 4.63 -8.66 -9.85
C GLY A 240 5.66 -7.82 -10.60
N ASP A 241 6.92 -8.16 -10.37
CA ASP A 241 8.05 -7.77 -11.20
C ASP A 241 9.00 -8.97 -11.34
N GLY A 242 10.03 -8.85 -12.16
CA GLY A 242 10.96 -9.97 -12.40
C GLY A 242 11.61 -10.55 -11.13
N ALA A 243 11.52 -9.87 -9.98
CA ALA A 243 12.01 -10.34 -8.69
C ALA A 243 10.88 -10.84 -7.76
N ARG A 244 9.64 -10.35 -7.91
CA ARG A 244 8.56 -10.51 -6.93
C ARG A 244 7.26 -11.00 -7.59
N PRO A 245 6.58 -12.01 -7.01
CA PRO A 245 5.34 -12.53 -7.58
C PRO A 245 4.18 -11.52 -7.46
N PRO A 246 3.11 -11.69 -8.27
CA PRO A 246 1.91 -10.88 -8.15
C PRO A 246 1.21 -11.05 -6.80
N LEU A 247 0.61 -9.97 -6.29
CA LEU A 247 -0.17 -9.94 -5.07
C LEU A 247 -1.50 -9.23 -5.29
N GLN A 248 -2.54 -9.69 -4.60
CA GLN A 248 -3.88 -9.13 -4.69
C GLN A 248 -4.43 -8.92 -3.28
N ALA A 249 -4.99 -7.74 -3.02
CA ALA A 249 -5.73 -7.51 -1.78
C ALA A 249 -7.04 -8.28 -1.77
N THR A 250 -7.49 -8.68 -0.58
CA THR A 250 -8.85 -9.13 -0.36
C THR A 250 -9.84 -8.07 -0.88
N PRO A 251 -10.78 -8.43 -1.76
CA PRO A 251 -11.74 -7.48 -2.30
C PRO A 251 -12.63 -6.85 -1.21
N VAL A 252 -12.90 -5.55 -1.34
CA VAL A 252 -13.79 -4.79 -0.46
C VAL A 252 -15.09 -4.46 -1.20
N PRO A 253 -16.27 -4.76 -0.64
CA PRO A 253 -17.53 -4.38 -1.23
C PRO A 253 -17.79 -2.88 -1.09
N VAL A 254 -18.27 -2.25 -2.16
CA VAL A 254 -18.71 -0.86 -2.18
C VAL A 254 -20.08 -0.75 -2.81
N THR A 255 -21.01 -0.13 -2.09
CA THR A 255 -22.36 0.19 -2.54
C THR A 255 -22.39 1.59 -3.13
N VAL A 256 -22.70 1.69 -4.42
CA VAL A 256 -22.93 2.96 -5.12
C VAL A 256 -24.44 3.17 -5.23
N LEU A 257 -24.94 4.14 -4.47
CA LEU A 257 -26.33 4.59 -4.54
C LEU A 257 -26.49 5.49 -5.76
N PRO A 258 -27.54 5.27 -6.58
CA PRO A 258 -27.77 6.12 -7.72
C PRO A 258 -28.22 7.52 -7.31
N ARG A 259 -28.04 8.48 -8.22
CA ARG A 259 -28.67 9.79 -8.18
C ARG A 259 -29.88 9.77 -9.10
N LEU A 260 -31.03 10.15 -8.56
CA LEU A 260 -32.30 10.24 -9.28
C LEU A 260 -32.73 11.70 -9.32
N SER A 261 -33.18 12.18 -10.46
CA SER A 261 -33.82 13.49 -10.61
C SER A 261 -35.23 13.34 -11.14
N LEU A 262 -36.15 14.22 -10.74
CA LEU A 262 -37.54 14.21 -11.18
C LEU A 262 -37.98 15.62 -11.58
N GLN A 263 -38.58 15.73 -12.76
CA GLN A 263 -39.13 16.96 -13.30
C GLN A 263 -40.56 16.71 -13.82
N LEU A 264 -41.43 17.72 -13.65
CA LEU A 264 -42.78 17.74 -14.21
C LEU A 264 -42.87 18.87 -15.23
N GLY A 265 -43.45 18.60 -16.40
CA GLY A 265 -43.67 19.61 -17.44
C GLY A 265 -44.62 20.74 -16.99
N ALA A 266 -45.44 20.49 -15.96
CA ALA A 266 -46.25 21.50 -15.30
C ALA A 266 -46.50 21.12 -13.84
N ARG A 267 -46.65 22.12 -12.97
CA ARG A 267 -47.03 21.94 -11.55
C ARG A 267 -48.52 22.15 -11.28
N ARG A 268 -49.25 22.70 -12.26
CA ARG A 268 -50.70 22.88 -12.25
C ARG A 268 -51.25 22.48 -13.62
N VAL A 269 -52.29 21.66 -13.67
CA VAL A 269 -52.98 21.26 -14.92
C VAL A 269 -54.48 21.10 -14.70
N ARG A 270 -55.25 21.06 -15.79
CA ARG A 270 -56.66 20.67 -15.71
C ARG A 270 -56.81 19.16 -15.57
N SER A 271 -57.94 18.73 -15.00
CA SER A 271 -58.32 17.32 -15.00
C SER A 271 -58.26 16.71 -16.41
N ARG A 272 -57.79 15.46 -16.50
CA ARG A 272 -57.58 14.69 -17.74
C ARG A 272 -56.51 15.23 -18.69
N THR A 273 -55.83 16.32 -18.35
CA THR A 273 -54.63 16.79 -19.09
C THR A 273 -53.43 15.92 -18.76
N ALA A 274 -52.67 15.52 -19.78
CA ALA A 274 -51.44 14.76 -19.60
C ALA A 274 -50.31 15.66 -19.08
N VAL A 275 -49.59 15.21 -18.06
CA VAL A 275 -48.39 15.87 -17.53
C VAL A 275 -47.17 15.05 -17.88
N LYS A 276 -46.22 15.65 -18.61
CA LYS A 276 -44.93 15.04 -18.89
C LYS A 276 -44.14 14.91 -17.60
N VAL A 277 -43.57 13.73 -17.38
CA VAL A 277 -42.65 13.43 -16.28
C VAL A 277 -41.32 13.04 -16.91
N THR A 278 -40.24 13.72 -16.52
CA THR A 278 -38.89 13.46 -17.01
C THR A 278 -37.92 13.35 -15.84
N GLY A 279 -36.76 12.76 -16.08
CA GLY A 279 -35.70 12.69 -15.08
C GLY A 279 -34.48 11.93 -15.57
N VAL A 280 -33.45 11.94 -14.72
CA VAL A 280 -32.16 11.28 -14.95
C VAL A 280 -31.91 10.30 -13.82
N LEU A 281 -31.35 9.15 -14.15
CA LEU A 281 -30.85 8.13 -13.22
C LEU A 281 -29.38 7.82 -13.55
N SER A 282 -28.48 8.13 -12.62
CA SER A 282 -27.03 7.97 -12.80
C SER A 282 -26.38 7.24 -11.62
N PRO A 283 -25.54 6.20 -11.84
CA PRO A 283 -25.26 5.61 -13.15
C PRO A 283 -26.50 4.82 -13.62
N PRO A 284 -26.74 4.69 -14.94
CA PRO A 284 -27.85 3.89 -15.43
C PRO A 284 -27.59 2.41 -15.07
N PRO A 285 -28.49 1.75 -14.33
CA PRO A 285 -28.36 0.31 -14.08
C PRO A 285 -28.49 -0.46 -15.40
N ALA A 286 -27.85 -1.63 -15.50
CA ALA A 286 -28.10 -2.57 -16.60
C ALA A 286 -29.60 -2.94 -16.61
N GLY A 287 -30.32 -2.60 -17.68
CA GLY A 287 -31.78 -2.79 -17.76
C GLY A 287 -32.60 -1.89 -16.82
N GLY A 288 -32.00 -0.82 -16.29
CA GLY A 288 -32.56 0.01 -15.23
C GLY A 288 -33.98 0.52 -15.51
N ARG A 289 -34.88 0.30 -14.55
CA ARG A 289 -36.23 0.85 -14.56
C ARG A 289 -36.42 1.76 -13.36
N VAL A 290 -37.19 2.82 -13.54
CA VAL A 290 -37.74 3.59 -12.43
C VAL A 290 -39.22 3.28 -12.26
N LEU A 291 -39.68 3.25 -11.02
CA LEU A 291 -41.10 3.16 -10.70
C LEU A 291 -41.63 4.59 -10.55
N CYS A 292 -42.64 4.95 -11.33
CA CYS A 292 -43.32 6.24 -11.27
C CYS A 292 -44.75 6.04 -10.79
N ILE A 293 -45.11 6.64 -9.66
CA ILE A 293 -46.41 6.52 -9.02
C ILE A 293 -47.04 7.91 -8.97
N LEU A 294 -48.24 8.03 -9.52
CA LEU A 294 -49.14 9.15 -9.28
C LEU A 294 -50.05 8.80 -8.11
N GLU A 295 -50.01 9.60 -7.06
CA GLU A 295 -50.83 9.45 -5.87
C GLU A 295 -51.76 10.66 -5.74
N ARG A 296 -53.04 10.45 -5.45
CA ARG A 296 -54.00 11.52 -5.14
C ARG A 296 -54.15 11.64 -3.62
N GLN A 297 -54.23 12.86 -3.12
CA GLN A 297 -54.56 13.09 -1.72
C GLN A 297 -56.05 12.85 -1.47
N VAL A 298 -56.37 11.97 -0.52
CA VAL A 298 -57.72 11.69 -0.04
C VAL A 298 -57.71 11.85 1.49
N GLY A 299 -58.28 12.95 1.97
CA GLY A 299 -58.12 13.39 3.36
C GLY A 299 -56.64 13.57 3.71
N ARG A 300 -56.15 12.80 4.71
CA ARG A 300 -54.75 12.80 5.14
C ARG A 300 -53.88 11.75 4.44
N ARG A 301 -54.45 10.88 3.60
CA ARG A 301 -53.74 9.76 2.96
C ARG A 301 -53.41 10.08 1.50
N TRP A 302 -52.33 9.47 1.01
CA TRP A 302 -51.97 9.45 -0.40
C TRP A 302 -52.34 8.10 -0.98
N VAL A 303 -53.21 8.09 -1.99
CA VAL A 303 -53.70 6.87 -2.63
C VAL A 303 -53.11 6.78 -4.03
N ALA A 304 -52.40 5.70 -4.33
CA ALA A 304 -51.86 5.46 -5.66
C ALA A 304 -53.01 5.31 -6.67
N VAL A 305 -53.01 6.14 -7.72
CA VAL A 305 -54.04 6.14 -8.77
C VAL A 305 -53.47 5.74 -10.13
N GLN A 306 -52.15 5.82 -10.31
CA GLN A 306 -51.48 5.35 -11.52
C GLN A 306 -50.05 4.93 -11.18
N THR A 307 -49.63 3.76 -11.65
CA THR A 307 -48.27 3.24 -11.46
C THR A 307 -47.69 2.86 -12.82
N LYS A 308 -46.47 3.29 -13.11
CA LYS A 308 -45.74 2.99 -14.34
C LYS A 308 -44.32 2.53 -14.03
N ARG A 309 -43.88 1.47 -14.70
CA ARG A 309 -42.46 1.09 -14.77
C ARG A 309 -41.88 1.71 -16.04
N ILE A 310 -40.88 2.57 -15.90
CA ILE A 310 -40.30 3.32 -17.01
C ILE A 310 -38.89 2.82 -17.23
N ASN A 311 -38.58 2.37 -18.45
CA ASN A 311 -37.22 2.02 -18.83
C ASN A 311 -36.36 3.28 -18.89
N VAL A 312 -35.16 3.22 -18.30
CA VAL A 312 -34.15 4.26 -18.41
C VAL A 312 -33.34 3.99 -19.67
N ARG A 313 -33.21 4.99 -20.55
CA ARG A 313 -32.41 4.92 -21.78
C ARG A 313 -31.38 6.05 -21.75
N ARG A 314 -30.09 5.72 -21.89
CA ARG A 314 -28.98 6.70 -21.83
C ARG A 314 -29.09 7.61 -20.60
N ALA A 315 -29.23 6.99 -19.41
CA ALA A 315 -29.46 7.64 -18.12
C ALA A 315 -30.74 8.48 -17.98
N SER A 316 -31.58 8.60 -19.01
CA SER A 316 -32.79 9.43 -18.98
C SER A 316 -34.06 8.58 -18.99
N TYR A 317 -35.13 9.10 -18.40
CA TYR A 317 -36.46 8.50 -18.50
C TYR A 317 -37.52 9.56 -18.74
N ALA A 318 -38.60 9.15 -19.40
CA ALA A 318 -39.75 10.00 -19.65
C ALA A 318 -41.05 9.18 -19.65
N THR A 319 -42.12 9.79 -19.16
CA THR A 319 -43.49 9.28 -19.33
C THR A 319 -44.49 10.43 -19.29
N ALA A 320 -45.77 10.11 -19.47
CA ALA A 320 -46.86 11.04 -19.20
C ALA A 320 -47.82 10.43 -18.17
N LEU A 321 -48.27 11.22 -17.21
CA LEU A 321 -49.30 10.85 -16.24
C LEU A 321 -50.57 11.64 -16.54
N ARG A 322 -51.75 11.05 -16.33
CA ARG A 322 -53.03 11.72 -16.66
C ARG A 322 -53.97 11.66 -15.44
N PRO A 323 -53.92 12.65 -14.53
CA PRO A 323 -54.82 12.71 -13.39
C PRO A 323 -56.28 12.87 -13.86
N ARG A 324 -57.20 12.12 -13.26
CA ARG A 324 -58.60 12.02 -13.73
C ARG A 324 -59.60 12.94 -13.00
N ALA A 325 -59.20 13.47 -11.85
CA ALA A 325 -60.05 14.28 -10.98
C ALA A 325 -59.29 15.49 -10.42
N ALA A 326 -60.00 16.56 -10.08
CA ALA A 326 -59.43 17.69 -9.37
C ALA A 326 -58.87 17.28 -7.98
N GLY A 327 -57.85 18.01 -7.53
CA GLY A 327 -57.24 17.82 -6.22
C GLY A 327 -55.72 17.96 -6.22
N LEU A 328 -55.11 17.63 -5.07
CA LEU A 328 -53.67 17.60 -4.93
C LEU A 328 -53.13 16.19 -5.21
N TYR A 329 -52.07 16.14 -6.02
CA TYR A 329 -51.38 14.92 -6.40
C TYR A 329 -49.91 14.99 -5.98
N ARG A 330 -49.32 13.81 -5.80
CA ARG A 330 -47.91 13.59 -5.59
C ARG A 330 -47.42 12.63 -6.66
N VAL A 331 -46.39 13.05 -7.39
CA VAL A 331 -45.65 12.20 -8.31
C VAL A 331 -44.41 11.73 -7.58
N THR A 332 -44.31 10.42 -7.37
CA THR A 332 -43.15 9.77 -6.76
C THR A 332 -42.42 8.99 -7.85
N VAL A 333 -41.12 9.22 -8.01
CA VAL A 333 -40.27 8.33 -8.81
C VAL A 333 -39.24 7.67 -7.90
N SER A 334 -39.03 6.37 -8.05
CA SER A 334 -38.12 5.61 -7.19
C SER A 334 -37.39 4.50 -7.93
N THR A 335 -36.24 4.12 -7.37
CA THR A 335 -35.41 2.96 -7.72
C THR A 335 -34.72 2.47 -6.44
N PRO A 336 -34.16 1.25 -6.36
CA PRO A 336 -33.37 0.86 -5.20
C PRO A 336 -32.27 1.90 -4.89
N GLY A 337 -32.30 2.47 -3.69
CA GLY A 337 -31.33 3.46 -3.22
C GLY A 337 -31.62 4.95 -3.55
N ALA A 338 -32.69 5.27 -4.29
CA ALA A 338 -33.08 6.67 -4.55
C ALA A 338 -34.59 6.85 -4.74
N VAL A 339 -35.15 7.96 -4.22
CA VAL A 339 -36.55 8.35 -4.37
C VAL A 339 -36.67 9.86 -4.48
N GLU A 340 -37.50 10.33 -5.40
CA GLU A 340 -37.81 11.73 -5.62
C GLU A 340 -39.31 11.95 -5.65
N ARG A 341 -39.78 13.09 -5.12
CA ARG A 341 -41.21 13.39 -5.00
C ARG A 341 -41.53 14.83 -5.33
N LEU A 342 -42.52 15.03 -6.19
CA LEU A 342 -43.00 16.35 -6.58
C LEU A 342 -44.52 16.46 -6.43
N ARG A 343 -45.01 17.62 -5.95
CA ARG A 343 -46.45 17.91 -5.91
C ARG A 343 -46.95 18.44 -7.27
N LEU A 344 -48.18 18.09 -7.59
CA LEU A 344 -48.94 18.51 -8.78
C LEU A 344 -50.35 18.92 -8.34
N ARG A 345 -50.80 20.12 -8.72
CA ARG A 345 -52.19 20.55 -8.48
C ARG A 345 -53.04 20.34 -9.72
N VAL A 346 -54.24 19.80 -9.55
CA VAL A 346 -55.16 19.54 -10.66
C VAL A 346 -56.46 20.28 -10.39
N THR A 347 -56.86 21.14 -11.34
CA THR A 347 -58.10 21.92 -11.31
C THR A 347 -59.18 21.28 -12.15
#